data_AF-A0A4Y7RBD3-F1
#
_entry.id   AF-A0A4Y7RBD3-F1
#
_cell.length_a   1.000
_cell.length_b   1.000
_cell.length_c   1.000
_cell.angle_alpha   90.00
_cell.angle_beta   90.00
_cell.angle_gamma   90.00
#
_symmetry.space_group_name_H-M   'P 1'
#
loop_
_entity.id
_entity.type
_entity.pdbx_description
1 polymer ?
#
loop_
_entity_poly.entity_id
_entity_poly.type
_entity_poly.pdbx_seq_one_letter_code
_entity_poly.pdbx_strand_id
1 'polypeptide(L)' 'MKADKYLLLTFKRLLWIIGAWIAAVFLHNAIYALFYSFFSETNGDEPVFFIIAVVVIPLYFVISLIYTVFRKFSKH' A
#
# COMPACT_ATOMS: atom_id res chain seq x y z
N MET A 1 -16.94 -12.16 11.84
CA MET A 1 -16.37 -13.10 10.82
C MET A 1 -16.18 -12.53 9.41
N LYS A 2 -16.25 -11.20 9.16
CA LYS A 2 -15.98 -10.61 7.83
C LYS A 2 -14.57 -10.01 7.68
N ALA A 3 -14.00 -9.48 8.76
CA ALA A 3 -12.68 -8.84 8.78
C ALA A 3 -11.51 -9.81 8.44
N ASP A 4 -11.62 -11.07 8.87
CA ASP A 4 -10.67 -12.16 8.59
C ASP A 4 -10.27 -12.27 7.12
N LYS A 5 -11.27 -12.15 6.23
CA LYS A 5 -11.07 -12.24 4.78
C LYS A 5 -10.15 -11.13 4.28
N TYR A 6 -10.06 -10.01 5.00
CA TYR A 6 -9.24 -8.85 4.65
C TYR A 6 -7.78 -8.95 5.06
N LEU A 7 -7.44 -9.83 6.00
CA LEU A 7 -6.05 -9.99 6.46
C LEU A 7 -5.39 -11.25 5.89
N LEU A 8 -6.17 -12.18 5.34
CA LEU A 8 -5.63 -13.37 4.67
C LEU A 8 -4.94 -13.03 3.35
N LEU A 9 -3.64 -13.30 3.28
CA LEU A 9 -2.88 -13.28 2.04
C LEU A 9 -3.21 -14.51 1.19
N THR A 10 -4.09 -14.28 0.22
CA THR A 10 -4.24 -15.16 -0.93
C THR A 10 -3.45 -14.61 -2.11
N PHE A 11 -3.13 -15.44 -3.11
CA PHE A 11 -2.43 -14.98 -4.30
C PHE A 11 -3.15 -13.81 -4.99
N LYS A 12 -4.49 -13.86 -5.08
CA LYS A 12 -5.30 -12.75 -5.60
C LYS A 12 -5.11 -11.46 -4.81
N ARG A 13 -5.03 -11.53 -3.48
CA ARG A 13 -4.77 -10.34 -2.63
C ARG A 13 -3.37 -9.82 -2.77
N LEU A 14 -2.38 -10.71 -2.86
CA LEU A 14 -1.00 -10.30 -3.12
C LEU A 14 -0.91 -9.49 -4.42
N LEU A 15 -1.56 -9.95 -5.50
CA LEU A 15 -1.65 -9.20 -6.75
C LEU A 15 -2.31 -7.83 -6.58
N TRP A 16 -3.40 -7.73 -5.81
CA TRP A 16 -4.02 -6.44 -5.51
C TRP A 16 -3.12 -5.51 -4.71
N ILE A 17 -2.39 -6.02 -3.72
CA ILE A 17 -1.44 -5.23 -2.91
C ILE A 17 -0.31 -4.69 -3.79
N ILE A 18 0.29 -5.56 -4.61
CA ILE A 18 1.35 -5.16 -5.55
C ILE A 18 0.82 -4.15 -6.57
N GLY A 19 -0.36 -4.41 -7.14
CA GLY A 19 -0.99 -3.52 -8.10
C GLY A 19 -1.31 -2.14 -7.50
N ALA A 20 -1.85 -2.11 -6.28
CA ALA A 20 -2.12 -0.86 -5.56
C ALA A 20 -0.82 -0.11 -5.23
N TRP A 21 0.24 -0.82 -4.85
CA TRP A 21 1.55 -0.23 -4.58
C TRP A 21 2.14 0.43 -5.82
N ILE A 22 2.17 -0.32 -6.93
CA ILE A 22 2.62 0.20 -8.23
C ILE A 22 1.79 1.42 -8.61
N ALA A 23 0.46 1.32 -8.56
CA ALA A 23 -0.43 2.44 -8.89
C ALA A 23 -0.17 3.67 -8.02
N ALA A 24 0.06 3.52 -6.72
CA ALA A 24 0.37 4.63 -5.82
C ALA A 24 1.70 5.31 -6.19
N VAL A 25 2.74 4.53 -6.49
CA VAL A 25 4.04 5.06 -6.93
C VAL A 25 3.90 5.84 -8.25
N PHE A 26 3.21 5.26 -9.24
CA PHE A 26 2.98 5.95 -10.51
C PHE A 26 2.14 7.21 -10.33
N LEU A 27 1.13 7.18 -9.47
CA LEU A 27 0.25 8.31 -9.24
C LEU A 27 0.97 9.45 -8.49
N HIS A 28 1.81 9.14 -7.51
CA HIS A 28 2.69 10.10 -6.85
C HIS A 28 3.57 10.82 -7.89
N ASN A 29 4.29 10.06 -8.72
CA ASN A 29 5.17 10.62 -9.74
C ASN A 29 4.40 11.45 -10.79
N ALA A 30 3.22 10.98 -11.20
CA ALA A 30 2.39 11.67 -12.18
C ALA A 30 1.86 13.00 -11.63
N ILE A 31 1.38 13.02 -10.38
CA ILE A 31 0.88 14.24 -9.74
C ILE A 31 2.03 15.20 -9.46
N TYR A 32 3.16 14.71 -8.99
CA TYR A 32 4.35 15.54 -8.81
C TYR A 32 4.78 16.18 -10.14
N ALA A 33 4.78 15.44 -11.24
CA ALA A 33 5.10 15.97 -12.56
C ALA A 33 4.08 17.00 -13.07
N LEU A 34 2.78 16.74 -12.90
CA LEU A 34 1.69 17.63 -13.35
C LEU A 34 1.62 18.93 -12.56
N PHE A 35 1.94 18.89 -11.27
CA PHE A 35 1.85 20.02 -10.36
C PHE A 35 3.24 20.48 -9.87
N TYR A 36 4.29 20.22 -10.66
CA TYR A 36 5.68 20.49 -10.27
C TYR A 36 5.91 21.94 -9.84
N SER A 37 5.37 22.92 -10.57
CA SER A 37 5.49 24.34 -10.22
C SER A 37 4.85 24.66 -8.86
N PHE A 38 3.70 24.07 -8.57
CA PHE A 38 3.01 24.27 -7.28
C PHE A 38 3.81 23.68 -6.11
N PHE A 39 4.34 22.47 -6.29
CA PHE A 39 5.13 21.80 -5.25
C PHE A 39 6.50 22.44 -5.04
N SER A 40 7.17 22.86 -6.13
CA SER A 40 8.46 23.55 -6.05
C SER A 40 8.37 24.93 -5.40
N GLU A 41 7.32 25.71 -5.64
CA GLU A 41 7.09 27.00 -4.97
C GLU A 41 6.75 26.87 -3.49
N THR A 42 6.13 25.74 -3.10
CA THR A 42 5.74 25.47 -1.72
C THR A 42 6.82 24.72 -0.91
N ASN A 43 8.01 24.50 -1.49
CA ASN A 43 9.08 23.65 -0.93
C ASN A 43 8.59 22.26 -0.51
N GLY A 44 7.53 21.76 -1.15
CA GLY A 44 6.81 20.56 -0.76
C GLY A 44 6.93 19.45 -1.79
N ASP A 45 6.71 18.23 -1.34
CA ASP A 45 6.43 17.08 -2.20
C ASP A 45 4.92 16.79 -2.16
N GLU A 46 4.42 15.94 -3.06
CA GLU A 46 3.08 15.39 -2.95
C GLU A 46 3.09 14.32 -1.85
N PRO A 47 2.51 14.58 -0.66
CA PRO A 47 2.73 13.72 0.49
C PRO A 47 1.77 12.54 0.54
N VAL A 48 0.61 12.61 -0.12
CA VAL A 48 -0.48 11.65 0.09
C VAL A 48 -0.13 10.31 -0.56
N PHE A 49 0.22 10.31 -1.85
CA PHE A 49 0.55 9.06 -2.55
C PHE A 49 1.92 8.52 -2.12
N PHE A 50 2.85 9.41 -1.70
CA PHE A 50 4.08 9.01 -1.06
C PHE A 50 3.84 8.21 0.24
N ILE A 51 3.04 8.76 1.18
CA ILE A 51 2.70 8.07 2.43
C ILE A 51 1.96 6.76 2.16
N ILE A 52 1.04 6.75 1.20
CA ILE A 52 0.31 5.54 0.82
C ILE A 52 1.28 4.46 0.32
N ALA A 53 2.20 4.81 -0.58
CA ALA A 53 3.13 3.89 -1.20
C ALA A 53 4.21 3.38 -0.23
N VAL A 54 4.72 4.24 0.66
CA VAL A 54 5.85 3.94 1.54
C VAL A 54 5.42 3.39 2.90
N VAL A 55 4.27 3.82 3.42
CA VAL A 55 3.84 3.48 4.77
C VAL A 55 2.60 2.57 4.74
N VAL A 56 1.50 3.04 4.15
CA VAL A 56 0.19 2.37 4.29
C VAL A 56 0.20 0.98 3.66
N ILE A 57 0.63 0.87 2.40
CA ILE A 57 0.59 -0.41 1.68
C ILE A 57 1.60 -1.42 2.25
N PRO A 58 2.87 -1.05 2.54
CA PRO A 58 3.82 -1.96 3.18
C PRO A 58 3.36 -2.42 4.57
N LEU A 59 2.82 -1.52 5.40
CA LEU A 59 2.31 -1.89 6.72
C LEU A 59 1.14 -2.87 6.61
N TYR A 60 0.20 -2.61 5.69
CA TYR A 60 -0.92 -3.52 5.44
C TYR A 60 -0.45 -4.90 4.97
N PHE A 61 0.57 -4.96 4.12
CA PHE A 61 1.18 -6.23 3.69
C PHE A 61 1.79 -6.99 4.87
N VAL A 62 2.57 -6.32 5.74
CA VAL A 62 3.19 -6.93 6.92
C VAL A 62 2.13 -7.49 7.87
N ILE A 63 1.10 -6.71 8.19
CA ILE A 63 0.00 -7.16 9.06
C ILE A 63 -0.69 -8.38 8.46
N SER A 64 -0.99 -8.34 7.15
CA SER A 64 -1.62 -9.46 6.46
C SER A 64 -0.74 -10.72 6.46
N LEU A 65 0.58 -10.55 6.34
CA LEU A 65 1.56 -11.64 6.34
C LEU A 65 1.61 -12.31 7.71
N ILE A 66 1.79 -11.50 8.76
CA ILE A 66 1.79 -11.96 10.14
C ILE A 66 0.48 -12.71 10.44
N TYR A 67 -0.66 -12.11 10.13
CA TYR A 67 -1.98 -12.73 10.34
C TYR A 67 -2.09 -14.09 9.65
N THR A 68 -1.66 -14.17 8.40
CA THR A 68 -1.75 -15.40 7.59
C THR A 68 -0.86 -16.50 8.13
N VAL A 69 0.35 -16.15 8.59
CA VAL A 69 1.29 -17.08 9.22
C VAL A 69 0.70 -17.65 10.52
N PHE A 70 0.26 -16.78 11.44
CA PHE A 70 -0.36 -17.22 12.71
C PHE A 70 -1.59 -18.10 12.48
N ARG A 71 -2.45 -17.74 11.54
CA ARG A 71 -3.65 -18.53 11.22
C ARG A 71 -3.32 -19.90 10.62
N LYS A 72 -2.20 -20.03 9.91
CA LYS A 72 -1.73 -21.32 9.40
C LYS A 72 -1.25 -22.22 10.54
N PHE A 73 -0.52 -21.67 11.51
CA PHE A 73 -0.05 -22.42 12.68
C PHE A 73 -1.17 -22.77 13.66
N SER A 74 -2.16 -21.89 13.86
CA SER A 74 -3.30 -22.14 14.76
C SER A 74 -4.29 -23.21 14.25
N LYS A 75 -4.19 -23.62 12.98
CA LYS A 75 -5.05 -24.66 12.38
C LYS A 75 -4.41 -26.05 12.38
N HIS A 76 -3.17 -26.17 12.85
CA HIS A 76 -2.54 -27.45 13.19
C HIS A 76 -2.72 -27.73 14.67
#